data_AF-A0A1H7QIK4-F1
#
_entry.id   AF-A0A1H7QIK4-F1
#
_cell.length_a   1.000
_cell.length_b   1.000
_cell.length_c   1.000
_cell.angle_alpha   90.00
_cell.angle_beta   90.00
_cell.angle_gamma   90.00
#
_symmetry.space_group_name_H-M   'P 1'
#
loop_
_entity.id
_entity.type
_entity.pdbx_description
1 polymer ?
#
loop_
_entity_poly.entity_id
_entity_poly.type
_entity_poly.pdbx_seq_one_letter_code
_entity_poly.pdbx_strand_id
1 'polypeptide(L)'
;MTNSAKWIWVWMVALVLACTVFLIEHQKKIEQGTKMTLQSILGTSLFQIWSHYTDILELKSMPLHEARLAEVRLKLAAIEAYSRTADEAVRSQLLNPIAGKFLALSDSIRESYAENGEFSEEDIEKYAIIMKDSEALISLMYKVYYVSDSVEGGEVNLDISDYDELVALNNRLKHDLNGFAKK
;
A
#
# COMPACT_ATOMS: atom_id res chain seq x y z
N MET A 1 33.75 29.43 -49.11
CA MET A 1 33.36 29.49 -47.68
C MET A 1 34.47 30.14 -46.89
N THR A 2 34.22 31.33 -46.33
CA THR A 2 35.19 32.04 -45.49
C THR A 2 35.41 31.28 -44.18
N ASN A 3 36.63 31.31 -43.63
CA ASN A 3 36.97 30.62 -42.38
C ASN A 3 36.03 30.99 -41.22
N SER A 4 35.46 32.20 -41.24
CA SER A 4 34.45 32.66 -40.28
C SER A 4 33.18 31.80 -40.23
N ALA A 5 32.70 31.29 -41.38
CA ALA A 5 31.50 30.46 -41.43
C ALA A 5 31.72 29.10 -40.74
N LYS A 6 32.93 28.53 -40.82
CA LYS A 6 33.28 27.27 -40.14
C LYS A 6 33.28 27.43 -38.62
N TRP A 7 33.82 28.55 -38.12
CA TRP A 7 33.83 28.84 -36.68
C TRP A 7 32.42 29.08 -36.13
N ILE A 8 31.54 29.73 -36.88
CA ILE A 8 30.13 29.92 -36.49
C ILE A 8 29.42 28.56 -36.33
N TRP A 9 29.65 27.63 -37.26
CA TRP A 9 29.10 26.26 -37.15
C TRP A 9 29.63 25.51 -35.94
N VAL A 10 30.94 25.62 -35.65
CA VAL A 10 31.53 25.01 -34.45
C VAL A 10 30.91 25.56 -33.17
N TRP A 11 30.73 26.89 -33.08
CA TRP A 11 30.07 27.52 -31.93
C TRP A 11 28.60 27.12 -31.81
N MET A 12 27.87 27.00 -32.92
CA MET A 12 26.48 26.57 -32.91
C MET A 12 26.33 25.12 -32.42
N VAL A 13 27.19 24.21 -32.88
CA VAL A 13 27.22 22.82 -32.41
C VAL A 13 27.61 22.75 -30.93
N ALA A 14 28.60 23.53 -30.49
CA ALA A 14 28.99 23.61 -29.09
C ALA A 14 27.86 24.13 -28.19
N LEU A 15 27.11 25.13 -28.64
CA LEU A 15 25.94 25.67 -27.93
C LEU A 15 24.84 24.62 -27.80
N VAL A 16 24.52 23.90 -28.89
CA VAL A 16 23.50 22.84 -28.87
C VAL A 16 23.90 21.75 -27.89
N LEU A 17 25.16 21.31 -27.89
CA LEU A 17 25.67 20.31 -26.95
C LEU A 17 25.57 20.81 -25.50
N ALA A 18 25.97 22.05 -25.22
CA ALA A 18 25.85 22.63 -23.89
C ALA A 18 24.38 22.70 -23.41
N CYS A 19 23.45 23.11 -24.28
CA CYS A 19 22.03 23.12 -23.98
C CYS A 19 21.49 21.70 -23.71
N THR A 20 21.89 20.70 -24.49
CA THR A 20 21.44 19.31 -24.24
C THR A 20 21.91 18.77 -22.90
N VAL A 21 23.18 19.01 -22.53
CA VAL A 21 23.71 18.58 -21.23
C VAL A 21 22.97 19.27 -20.08
N PHE A 22 22.74 20.58 -20.19
CA PHE A 22 21.99 21.35 -19.19
C PHE A 22 20.55 20.84 -19.02
N LEU A 23 19.86 20.53 -20.13
CA LEU A 23 18.49 19.99 -20.08
C LEU A 23 18.45 18.61 -19.44
N ILE A 24 19.40 17.72 -19.74
CA ILE A 24 19.49 16.38 -19.15
C ILE A 24 19.72 16.48 -17.64
N GLU A 25 20.63 17.35 -17.20
CA GLU A 25 20.92 17.53 -15.78
C GLU A 25 19.74 18.11 -15.01
N HIS A 26 19.03 19.08 -15.60
CA HIS A 26 17.81 19.62 -15.03
C HIS A 26 16.68 18.58 -14.94
N GLN A 27 16.50 17.74 -15.96
CA GLN A 27 15.53 16.65 -15.92
C GLN A 27 15.86 15.63 -14.83
N LYS A 28 17.12 15.21 -14.72
CA LYS A 28 17.56 14.29 -13.65
C LYS A 28 17.26 14.83 -12.26
N LYS A 29 17.47 16.13 -12.04
CA LYS A 29 17.18 16.76 -10.74
C LYS A 29 15.68 16.76 -10.41
N ILE A 30 14.82 17.03 -11.40
CA ILE A 30 13.36 16.94 -11.23
C ILE A 30 12.94 15.50 -10.95
N GLU A 31 13.49 14.53 -11.70
CA GLU A 31 13.17 13.12 -11.54
C GLU A 31 13.57 12.60 -10.14
N GLN A 32 14.77 12.96 -9.67
CA GLN A 32 15.21 12.65 -8.30
C GLN A 32 14.30 13.28 -7.24
N GLY A 33 13.93 14.56 -7.39
CA GLY A 33 13.01 15.23 -6.47
C GLY A 33 11.64 14.54 -6.43
N THR A 34 11.10 14.19 -7.60
CA THR A 34 9.82 13.48 -7.71
C THR A 34 9.88 12.10 -7.08
N LYS A 35 10.98 11.36 -7.31
CA LYS A 35 11.24 10.05 -6.71
C LYS A 35 11.26 10.13 -5.18
N MET A 36 11.97 11.10 -4.61
CA MET A 36 12.03 11.30 -3.17
C MET A 36 10.65 11.63 -2.58
N THR A 37 9.87 12.47 -3.25
CA THR A 37 8.50 12.78 -2.82
C THR A 37 7.61 11.53 -2.83
N LEU A 38 7.67 10.72 -3.89
CA LEU A 38 6.93 9.46 -3.98
C LEU A 38 7.36 8.47 -2.89
N GLN A 39 8.66 8.31 -2.63
CA GLN A 39 9.16 7.47 -1.54
C GLN A 39 8.66 7.95 -0.18
N SER A 40 8.64 9.27 0.06
CA SER A 40 8.10 9.84 1.31
C SER A 40 6.61 9.58 1.49
N ILE A 41 5.82 9.72 0.41
CA ILE A 41 4.38 9.44 0.41
C ILE A 41 4.13 7.96 0.66
N LEU A 42 4.85 7.08 -0.04
CA LEU A 42 4.76 5.64 0.14
C LEU A 42 5.14 5.24 1.57
N GLY A 43 6.29 5.70 2.08
CA GLY A 43 6.74 5.41 3.43
C GLY A 43 5.76 5.85 4.50
N THR A 44 5.19 7.06 4.37
CA THR A 44 4.16 7.56 5.29
C THR A 44 2.89 6.71 5.22
N SER A 45 2.45 6.35 4.01
CA SER A 45 1.25 5.53 3.82
C SER A 45 1.43 4.13 4.42
N LEU A 46 2.57 3.48 4.16
CA LEU A 46 2.88 2.15 4.71
C LEU A 46 3.00 2.17 6.23
N PHE A 47 3.61 3.21 6.81
CA PHE A 47 3.67 3.38 8.26
C PHE A 47 2.26 3.50 8.89
N GLN A 48 1.37 4.28 8.28
CA GLN A 48 -0.01 4.42 8.76
C GLN A 48 -0.79 3.09 8.66
N ILE A 49 -0.62 2.35 7.56
CA ILE A 49 -1.22 1.02 7.39
C ILE A 49 -0.70 0.07 8.49
N TRP A 50 0.61 0.01 8.69
CA TRP A 50 1.24 -0.81 9.72
C TRP A 50 0.74 -0.45 11.12
N SER A 51 0.69 0.84 11.46
CA SER A 51 0.21 1.32 12.76
C SER A 51 -1.23 0.88 13.02
N HIS A 52 -2.12 1.07 12.05
CA HIS A 52 -3.51 0.67 12.21
C HIS A 52 -3.71 -0.84 12.30
N TYR A 53 -2.95 -1.65 11.55
CA TYR A 53 -3.00 -3.11 11.73
C TYR A 53 -2.48 -3.54 13.11
N THR A 54 -1.43 -2.88 13.60
CA THR A 54 -0.89 -3.14 14.93
C THR A 54 -1.94 -2.85 16.01
N ASP A 55 -2.59 -1.68 15.93
CA ASP A 55 -3.69 -1.33 16.83
C ASP A 55 -4.85 -2.35 16.77
N ILE A 56 -5.20 -2.86 15.58
CA ILE A 56 -6.22 -3.91 15.43
C ILE A 56 -5.79 -5.19 16.16
N LEU A 57 -4.52 -5.59 16.04
CA LEU A 57 -3.99 -6.78 16.68
C LEU A 57 -3.89 -6.67 18.20
N GLU A 58 -3.74 -5.47 18.76
CA GLU A 58 -3.81 -5.25 20.21
C GLU A 58 -5.19 -5.65 20.79
N LEU A 59 -6.25 -5.52 20.00
CA LEU A 59 -7.62 -5.90 20.37
C LEU A 59 -7.87 -7.42 20.33
N LYS A 60 -6.97 -8.21 19.72
CA LYS A 60 -7.10 -9.67 19.53
C LYS A 60 -7.27 -10.46 20.83
N SER A 61 -6.68 -9.96 21.92
CA SER A 61 -6.71 -10.63 23.24
C SER A 61 -8.06 -10.55 23.95
N MET A 62 -8.97 -9.74 23.43
CA MET A 62 -10.24 -9.45 24.07
C MET A 62 -11.42 -10.05 23.24
N PRO A 63 -12.56 -10.44 23.84
CA PRO A 63 -13.69 -11.06 23.13
C PRO A 63 -14.27 -10.24 21.96
N LEU A 64 -15.11 -10.78 21.08
CA LEU A 64 -15.81 -9.91 20.11
C LEU A 64 -16.89 -9.05 20.82
N HIS A 65 -16.99 -7.77 20.48
CA HIS A 65 -18.01 -6.85 21.00
C HIS A 65 -18.23 -5.66 20.05
N GLU A 66 -19.44 -5.12 20.02
CA GLU A 66 -19.87 -4.07 19.07
C GLU A 66 -18.93 -2.86 19.04
N ALA A 67 -18.64 -2.25 20.19
CA ALA A 67 -17.72 -1.11 20.27
C ALA A 67 -16.33 -1.39 19.66
N ARG A 68 -15.80 -2.62 19.83
CA ARG A 68 -14.51 -3.02 19.26
C ARG A 68 -14.60 -3.31 17.78
N LEU A 69 -15.70 -3.90 17.32
CA LEU A 69 -15.96 -4.06 15.90
C LEU A 69 -16.02 -2.70 15.20
N ALA A 70 -16.67 -1.71 15.80
CA ALA A 70 -16.70 -0.34 15.27
C ALA A 70 -15.30 0.29 15.19
N GLU A 71 -14.46 0.07 16.20
CA GLU A 71 -13.06 0.53 16.20
C GLU A 71 -12.23 -0.15 15.11
N VAL A 72 -12.30 -1.49 15.00
CA VAL A 72 -11.62 -2.26 13.96
C VAL A 72 -12.04 -1.76 12.58
N ARG A 73 -13.35 -1.58 12.36
CA ARG A 73 -13.88 -1.07 11.09
C ARG A 73 -13.32 0.31 10.74
N LEU A 74 -13.26 1.23 11.71
CA LEU A 74 -12.73 2.57 11.49
C LEU A 74 -11.25 2.53 11.10
N LYS A 75 -10.45 1.68 11.76
CA LYS A 75 -9.04 1.45 11.42
C LYS A 75 -8.89 0.82 10.04
N LEU A 76 -9.73 -0.16 9.68
CA LEU A 76 -9.75 -0.78 8.35
C LEU A 76 -10.09 0.22 7.24
N ALA A 77 -11.02 1.15 7.48
CA ALA A 77 -11.33 2.22 6.52
C ALA A 77 -10.15 3.18 6.31
N ALA A 78 -9.42 3.51 7.39
CA ALA A 78 -8.19 4.31 7.29
C ALA A 78 -7.11 3.54 6.51
N ILE A 79 -6.93 2.25 6.80
CA ILE A 79 -6.03 1.36 6.07
C ILE A 79 -6.37 1.32 4.58
N GLU A 80 -7.63 1.20 4.21
CA GLU A 80 -8.06 1.19 2.80
C GLU A 80 -7.63 2.48 2.07
N ALA A 81 -7.82 3.64 2.72
CA ALA A 81 -7.45 4.94 2.16
C ALA A 81 -5.93 5.06 1.97
N TYR A 82 -5.12 4.71 2.97
CA TYR A 82 -3.67 4.73 2.84
C TYR A 82 -3.16 3.66 1.86
N SER A 83 -3.83 2.51 1.79
CA SER A 83 -3.51 1.44 0.85
C SER A 83 -3.71 1.89 -0.60
N ARG A 84 -4.74 2.69 -0.88
CA ARG A 84 -4.93 3.30 -2.21
C ARG A 84 -3.73 4.18 -2.57
N THR A 85 -3.31 5.04 -1.67
CA THR A 85 -2.15 5.93 -1.88
C THR A 85 -0.86 5.13 -2.10
N ALA A 86 -0.63 4.08 -1.32
CA ALA A 86 0.54 3.21 -1.46
C ALA A 86 0.54 2.48 -2.82
N ASP A 87 -0.60 1.88 -3.19
CA ASP A 87 -0.79 1.20 -4.46
C ASP A 87 -0.58 2.14 -5.66
N GLU A 88 -1.07 3.38 -5.60
CA GLU A 88 -0.83 4.39 -6.64
C GLU A 88 0.65 4.78 -6.76
N ALA A 89 1.37 4.90 -5.63
CA ALA A 89 2.77 5.27 -5.61
C ALA A 89 3.68 4.23 -6.29
N VAL A 90 3.35 2.93 -6.17
CA VAL A 90 4.08 1.82 -6.80
C VAL A 90 3.43 1.31 -8.09
N ARG A 91 2.30 1.91 -8.50
CA ARG A 91 1.48 1.51 -9.66
C ARG A 91 1.02 0.05 -9.61
N SER A 92 0.64 -0.43 -8.42
CA SER A 92 0.09 -1.77 -8.20
C SER A 92 -1.36 -1.72 -7.70
N GLN A 93 -1.98 -2.90 -7.56
CA GLN A 93 -3.29 -3.06 -6.91
C GLN A 93 -3.23 -4.25 -5.95
N LEU A 94 -2.42 -4.11 -4.90
CA LEU A 94 -2.11 -5.21 -3.97
C LEU A 94 -2.75 -4.97 -2.61
N LEU A 95 -2.46 -3.83 -1.96
CA LEU A 95 -2.91 -3.57 -0.59
C LEU A 95 -4.37 -3.15 -0.51
N ASN A 96 -4.82 -2.25 -1.39
CA ASN A 96 -6.18 -1.71 -1.34
C ASN A 96 -7.25 -2.80 -1.52
N PRO A 97 -7.12 -3.74 -2.48
CA PRO A 97 -8.06 -4.85 -2.61
C PRO A 97 -8.12 -5.75 -1.37
N ILE A 98 -7.03 -5.91 -0.63
CA ILE A 98 -6.99 -6.70 0.62
C ILE A 98 -7.73 -5.94 1.73
N ALA A 99 -7.41 -4.66 1.92
CA ALA A 99 -8.07 -3.81 2.90
C ALA A 99 -9.59 -3.75 2.70
N GLY A 100 -10.05 -3.60 1.45
CA GLY A 100 -11.48 -3.61 1.12
C GLY A 100 -12.17 -4.94 1.48
N LYS A 101 -11.46 -6.07 1.42
CA LYS A 101 -12.01 -7.38 1.82
C LYS A 101 -12.14 -7.50 3.33
N PHE A 102 -11.18 -7.02 4.09
CA PHE A 102 -11.31 -6.96 5.55
C PHE A 102 -12.45 -6.03 5.97
N LEU A 103 -12.60 -4.89 5.30
CA LEU A 103 -13.71 -3.98 5.56
C LEU A 103 -15.05 -4.66 5.27
N ALA A 104 -15.16 -5.38 4.15
CA ALA A 104 -16.36 -6.15 3.82
C ALA A 104 -16.68 -7.26 4.85
N LEU A 105 -15.67 -7.97 5.36
CA LEU A 105 -15.86 -8.93 6.46
C LEU A 105 -16.37 -8.23 7.72
N SER A 106 -15.79 -7.09 8.08
CA SER A 106 -16.21 -6.30 9.24
C SER A 106 -17.63 -5.75 9.11
N ASP A 107 -18.00 -5.28 7.91
CA ASP A 107 -19.36 -4.81 7.62
C ASP A 107 -20.37 -5.95 7.68
N SER A 108 -20.04 -7.13 7.16
CA SER A 108 -20.90 -8.32 7.25
C SER A 108 -21.17 -8.74 8.71
N ILE A 109 -20.16 -8.69 9.59
CA ILE A 109 -20.36 -8.96 11.02
C ILE A 109 -21.32 -7.94 11.65
N ARG A 110 -21.14 -6.66 11.31
CA ARG A 110 -21.96 -5.57 11.85
C ARG A 110 -23.41 -5.71 11.41
N GLU A 111 -23.65 -6.08 10.15
CA GLU A 111 -24.98 -6.32 9.60
C GLU A 111 -25.65 -7.53 10.28
N SER A 112 -24.94 -8.65 10.42
CA SER A 112 -25.41 -9.83 11.17
C SER A 112 -25.81 -9.47 12.61
N TYR A 113 -24.98 -8.71 13.32
CA TYR A 113 -25.29 -8.28 14.68
C TYR A 113 -26.50 -7.34 14.76
N ALA A 114 -26.64 -6.42 13.80
CA ALA A 114 -27.79 -5.50 13.75
C ALA A 114 -29.11 -6.23 13.50
N GLU A 115 -29.08 -7.34 12.77
CA GLU A 115 -30.26 -8.18 12.49
C GLU A 115 -30.61 -9.10 13.66
N ASN A 116 -29.61 -9.73 14.28
CA ASN A 116 -29.81 -10.81 15.25
C ASN A 116 -29.67 -10.37 16.72
N GLY A 117 -29.00 -9.26 16.99
CA GLY A 117 -28.69 -8.76 18.34
C GLY A 117 -27.59 -9.52 19.08
N GLU A 118 -27.00 -10.55 18.45
CA GLU A 118 -25.91 -11.37 18.98
C GLU A 118 -24.91 -11.74 17.87
N PHE A 119 -23.68 -12.10 18.27
CA PHE A 119 -22.65 -12.55 17.32
C PHE A 119 -22.79 -14.05 17.08
N SER A 120 -22.88 -14.44 15.80
CA SER A 120 -22.92 -15.85 15.40
C SER A 120 -21.53 -16.50 15.40
N GLU A 121 -21.47 -17.82 15.28
CA GLU A 121 -20.21 -18.55 15.06
C GLU A 121 -19.51 -18.09 13.76
N GLU A 122 -20.28 -17.77 12.72
CA GLU A 122 -19.75 -17.25 11.47
C GLU A 122 -19.10 -15.87 11.66
N ASP A 123 -19.69 -15.02 12.50
CA ASP A 123 -19.14 -13.70 12.81
C ASP A 123 -17.80 -13.80 13.55
N ILE A 124 -17.69 -14.78 14.46
CA ILE A 124 -16.45 -15.10 15.16
C ILE A 124 -15.39 -15.59 14.17
N GLU A 125 -15.75 -16.42 13.20
CA GLU A 125 -14.84 -16.91 12.14
C GLU A 125 -14.35 -15.76 11.25
N LYS A 126 -15.25 -14.89 10.77
CA LYS A 126 -14.90 -13.68 9.99
C LYS A 126 -13.93 -12.78 10.76
N TYR A 127 -14.20 -12.55 12.05
CA TYR A 127 -13.33 -11.74 12.90
C TYR A 127 -11.96 -12.37 13.11
N ALA A 128 -11.90 -13.69 13.29
CA ALA A 128 -10.65 -14.43 13.40
C ALA A 128 -9.80 -14.34 12.12
N ILE A 129 -10.44 -14.36 10.94
CA ILE A 129 -9.76 -14.14 9.64
C ILE A 129 -9.13 -12.75 9.59
N ILE A 130 -9.88 -11.69 9.94
CA ILE A 130 -9.35 -10.32 9.99
C ILE A 130 -8.09 -10.27 10.86
N MET A 131 -8.13 -10.85 12.06
CA MET A 131 -7.00 -10.83 12.99
C MET A 131 -5.79 -11.60 12.48
N LYS A 132 -5.98 -12.84 12.04
CA LYS A 132 -4.89 -13.69 11.56
C LYS A 132 -4.20 -13.10 10.33
N ASP A 133 -4.99 -12.55 9.41
CA ASP A 133 -4.47 -12.12 8.12
C ASP A 133 -3.92 -10.69 8.17
N SER A 134 -4.35 -9.87 9.14
CA SER A 134 -3.69 -8.60 9.47
C SER A 134 -2.24 -8.82 9.93
N GLU A 135 -2.00 -9.84 10.76
CA GLU A 135 -0.65 -10.21 11.23
C GLU A 135 0.25 -10.70 10.08
N ALA A 136 -0.30 -11.55 9.20
CA ALA A 136 0.41 -12.00 8.00
C ALA A 136 0.74 -10.84 7.04
N LEU A 137 -0.20 -9.90 6.88
CA LEU A 137 -0.04 -8.78 5.97
C LEU A 137 1.08 -7.83 6.40
N ILE A 138 1.24 -7.55 7.70
CA ILE A 138 2.38 -6.78 8.22
C ILE A 138 3.71 -7.38 7.75
N SER A 139 3.86 -8.70 7.87
CA SER A 139 5.08 -9.40 7.46
C SER A 139 5.33 -9.30 5.95
N LEU A 140 4.27 -9.46 5.14
CA LEU A 140 4.36 -9.35 3.68
C LEU A 140 4.66 -7.93 3.21
N MET A 141 4.13 -6.91 3.91
CA MET A 141 4.42 -5.51 3.61
C MET A 141 5.91 -5.21 3.75
N TYR A 142 6.55 -5.66 4.83
CA TYR A 142 7.99 -5.50 5.00
C TYR A 142 8.79 -6.17 3.89
N LYS A 143 8.40 -7.38 3.49
CA LYS A 143 9.08 -8.12 2.42
C LYS A 143 8.99 -7.42 1.06
N VAL A 144 7.83 -6.86 0.71
CA VAL A 144 7.55 -6.38 -0.66
C VAL A 144 7.92 -4.91 -0.84
N TYR A 145 7.66 -4.06 0.16
CA TYR A 145 7.72 -2.61 0.01
C TYR A 145 8.97 -1.95 0.60
N TYR A 146 9.71 -2.65 1.45
CA TYR A 146 10.90 -2.10 2.10
C TYR A 146 12.17 -2.70 1.51
N VAL A 147 13.25 -1.90 1.50
CA VAL A 147 14.57 -2.34 1.05
C VAL A 147 15.13 -3.35 2.06
N SER A 148 15.60 -4.50 1.58
CA SER A 148 16.28 -5.52 2.40
C SER A 148 17.47 -4.87 3.14
N ASP A 149 17.60 -5.14 4.44
CA ASP A 149 18.60 -4.54 5.34
C ASP A 149 18.38 -3.07 5.74
N SER A 150 17.30 -2.42 5.30
CA SER A 150 16.87 -1.17 5.93
C SER A 150 16.30 -1.44 7.33
N VAL A 151 16.51 -0.52 8.27
CA VAL A 151 15.82 -0.57 9.57
C VAL A 151 14.33 -0.64 9.32
N GLU A 152 13.61 -1.48 10.06
CA GLU A 152 12.16 -1.64 9.96
C GLU A 152 11.46 -0.27 9.90
N GLY A 153 10.77 0.04 8.79
CA GLY A 153 10.17 1.35 8.55
C GLY A 153 11.05 2.41 7.87
N GLY A 154 12.26 2.06 7.43
CA GLY A 154 13.28 3.00 6.96
C GLY A 154 13.15 3.43 5.49
N GLU A 155 13.58 2.59 4.55
CA GLU A 155 13.61 2.92 3.12
C GLU A 155 12.64 2.05 2.33
N VAL A 156 11.86 2.69 1.46
CA VAL A 156 10.83 2.04 0.63
C VAL A 156 11.25 1.94 -0.82
N ASN A 157 10.84 0.85 -1.45
CA ASN A 157 11.06 0.59 -2.87
C ASN A 157 9.83 0.98 -3.69
N LEU A 158 10.02 1.83 -4.70
CA LEU A 158 8.95 2.18 -5.65
C LEU A 158 8.75 1.11 -6.71
N ASP A 159 9.77 0.31 -7.00
CA ASP A 159 9.74 -0.79 -7.96
C ASP A 159 9.67 -2.11 -7.20
N ILE A 160 8.44 -2.44 -6.78
CA ILE A 160 8.19 -3.61 -5.94
C ILE A 160 8.30 -4.92 -6.73
N SER A 161 8.79 -5.97 -6.06
CA SER A 161 8.92 -7.32 -6.61
C SER A 161 8.52 -8.36 -5.55
N ASP A 162 8.50 -9.65 -5.92
CA ASP A 162 8.21 -10.78 -5.03
C ASP A 162 6.87 -10.69 -4.27
N TYR A 163 5.84 -10.14 -4.91
CA TYR A 163 4.50 -9.91 -4.33
C TYR A 163 3.52 -11.08 -4.49
N ASP A 164 3.98 -12.26 -4.93
CA ASP A 164 3.11 -13.42 -5.18
C ASP A 164 2.31 -13.85 -3.94
N GLU A 165 2.90 -13.72 -2.75
CA GLU A 165 2.24 -14.04 -1.49
C GLU A 165 1.10 -13.05 -1.15
N LEU A 166 1.24 -11.77 -1.50
CA LEU A 166 0.15 -10.79 -1.37
C LEU A 166 -0.99 -11.12 -2.34
N VAL A 167 -0.67 -11.54 -3.56
CA VAL A 167 -1.68 -11.97 -4.54
C VAL A 167 -2.41 -13.23 -4.05
N ALA A 168 -1.67 -14.19 -3.49
CA ALA A 168 -2.25 -15.41 -2.91
C ALA A 168 -3.19 -15.10 -1.73
N LEU A 169 -2.76 -14.21 -0.82
CA LEU A 169 -3.58 -13.73 0.29
C LEU A 169 -4.87 -13.07 -0.22
N ASN A 170 -4.77 -12.17 -1.19
CA ASN A 170 -5.90 -11.49 -1.80
C ASN A 170 -6.92 -12.46 -2.43
N ASN A 171 -6.42 -13.48 -3.13
CA ASN A 171 -7.24 -14.51 -3.75
C ASN A 171 -7.93 -15.41 -2.71
N ARG A 172 -7.23 -15.77 -1.63
CA ARG A 172 -7.80 -16.54 -0.53
C ARG A 172 -8.93 -15.77 0.14
N LEU A 173 -8.71 -14.50 0.51
CA LEU A 173 -9.74 -13.65 1.11
C LEU A 173 -10.97 -13.50 0.21
N LYS A 174 -10.77 -13.42 -1.11
CA LYS A 174 -11.88 -13.41 -2.07
C LYS A 174 -12.69 -14.71 -2.02
N HIS A 175 -12.02 -15.86 -1.90
CA HIS A 175 -12.69 -17.15 -1.77
C HIS A 175 -13.49 -17.23 -0.46
N ASP A 176 -12.90 -16.80 0.65
CA ASP A 176 -13.55 -16.83 1.97
C ASP A 176 -14.81 -15.96 2.00
N LEU A 177 -14.73 -14.71 1.50
CA LEU A 177 -15.88 -13.81 1.33
C LEU A 177 -17.01 -14.43 0.51
N ASN A 178 -16.68 -15.06 -0.62
CA ASN A 178 -17.68 -15.73 -1.45
C ASN A 178 -18.29 -16.97 -0.78
N GLY A 179 -17.56 -17.61 0.14
CA GLY A 179 -18.04 -18.72 0.94
C GLY A 179 -19.11 -18.28 1.93
N PHE A 180 -18.90 -17.16 2.62
CA PHE A 180 -19.88 -16.58 3.53
C PHE A 180 -21.12 -16.05 2.81
N ALA A 181 -20.98 -15.43 1.63
CA ALA A 181 -22.11 -14.91 0.87
C ALA A 181 -23.06 -15.98 0.27
N LYS A 182 -22.68 -17.26 0.29
CA LYS A 182 -23.45 -18.37 -0.30
C LYS A 182 -24.15 -19.26 0.73
N LYS A 183 -23.89 -19.08 2.01
CA LYS A 183 -24.56 -19.79 3.10
C LYS A 183 -25.85 -19.08 3.48
#